data_AF-A0A1A8DL96-F1
#
_entry.id   AF-A0A1A8DL96-F1
#
_cell.length_a   1.000
_cell.length_b   1.000
_cell.length_c   1.000
_cell.angle_alpha   90.00
_cell.angle_beta   90.00
_cell.angle_gamma   90.00
#
_symmetry.space_group_name_H-M   'P 1'
#
loop_
_entity.id
_entity.type
_entity.pdbx_description
1 polymer ?
#
loop_
_entity_poly.entity_id
_entity_poly.type
_entity_poly.pdbx_seq_one_letter_code
_entity_poly.pdbx_strand_id
1 'polypeptide(L)' 'ERCAPGFYGVVQGFSDDCKPCACPLTNLENNFSPTCVAEGFDDYRCTACPEGYEGKYCERCSTGYHGNPRMP' A
#
# COMPACT_ATOMS: atom_id res chain seq x y z
N GLU A 1 17.93 0.80 9.90
CA GLU A 1 17.54 1.18 8.53
C GLU A 1 16.04 1.02 8.31
N ARG A 2 15.42 1.83 7.44
CA ARG A 2 14.02 1.71 6.99
C ARG A 2 13.97 1.89 5.47
N CYS A 3 13.02 1.22 4.81
CA CYS A 3 12.79 1.41 3.38
C CYS A 3 12.34 2.85 3.05
N ALA A 4 12.55 3.27 1.81
CA ALA A 4 12.08 4.56 1.31
C ALA A 4 10.54 4.66 1.38
N PRO A 5 9.97 5.87 1.47
CA PRO A 5 8.51 6.04 1.42
C PRO A 5 7.92 5.36 0.17
N GLY A 6 6.87 4.56 0.36
CA GLY A 6 6.27 3.75 -0.73
C GLY A 6 6.82 2.33 -0.84
N PHE A 7 7.82 1.99 -0.03
CA PHE A 7 8.38 0.64 0.07
C PHE A 7 8.27 0.08 1.49
N TYR A 8 8.12 -1.23 1.60
CA TYR A 8 8.07 -1.97 2.86
C TYR A 8 9.04 -3.15 2.85
N GLY A 9 9.36 -3.64 4.04
CA GLY A 9 10.30 -4.74 4.25
C GLY A 9 11.38 -4.39 5.24
N VAL A 10 12.34 -5.30 5.39
CA VAL A 10 13.47 -5.16 6.32
C VAL A 10 14.76 -5.11 5.54
N VAL A 11 15.47 -4.00 5.66
CA VAL A 11 16.78 -3.79 5.04
C VAL A 11 17.80 -4.68 5.76
N GLN A 12 18.16 -5.78 5.12
CA GLN A 12 19.21 -6.74 5.49
C GLN A 12 20.49 -6.56 4.66
N GLY A 13 20.47 -5.68 3.66
CA GLY A 13 21.60 -5.36 2.78
C GLY A 13 21.47 -5.89 1.34
N PHE A 14 20.31 -6.42 0.96
CA PHE A 14 19.99 -6.87 -0.39
C PHE A 14 19.10 -5.87 -1.12
N SER A 15 19.16 -5.90 -2.46
CA SER A 15 18.33 -5.04 -3.31
C SER A 15 16.83 -5.34 -3.21
N ASP A 16 16.47 -6.59 -2.89
CA ASP A 16 15.08 -7.07 -2.84
C ASP A 16 14.44 -7.00 -1.44
N ASP A 17 15.16 -6.40 -0.48
CA ASP A 17 14.69 -6.23 0.90
C ASP A 17 13.50 -5.28 1.00
N CYS A 18 13.44 -4.29 0.10
CA CYS A 18 12.40 -3.28 0.06
C CYS A 18 11.50 -3.50 -1.16
N LYS A 19 10.26 -3.91 -0.91
CA LYS A 19 9.26 -4.12 -1.96
C LYS A 19 8.31 -2.93 -2.06
N PRO A 20 7.84 -2.58 -3.26
CA PRO A 20 6.85 -1.52 -3.41
C PRO A 20 5.52 -1.94 -2.78
N CYS A 21 4.85 -1.00 -2.13
CA CYS A 21 3.55 -1.23 -1.51
C CYS A 21 2.43 -1.38 -2.55
N ALA A 22 1.50 -2.30 -2.28
CA ALA A 22 0.30 -2.55 -3.07
C ALA A 22 -0.91 -1.96 -2.35
N CYS A 23 -1.31 -0.76 -2.73
CA CYS A 23 -2.35 0.00 -2.04
C CYS A 23 -3.55 0.26 -2.95
N PRO A 24 -4.40 -0.73 -3.31
CA PRO A 24 -4.47 -2.14 -2.92
C PRO A 24 -3.79 -3.13 -3.87
N LEU A 25 -3.41 -2.67 -5.07
CA LEU A 25 -2.68 -3.45 -6.06
C LEU A 25 -1.35 -2.75 -6.37
N THR A 26 -0.38 -3.49 -6.89
CA THR A 26 0.91 -2.94 -7.34
C THR A 26 0.81 -2.26 -8.70
N ASN A 27 -0.27 -2.48 -9.45
CA ASN A 27 -0.50 -1.86 -10.75
C ASN A 27 -0.75 -0.36 -10.60
N LEU A 28 -0.09 0.45 -11.44
CA LEU A 28 -0.22 1.91 -11.44
C LEU A 28 -1.67 2.41 -11.56
N GLU A 29 -2.54 1.67 -12.24
CA GLU A 29 -3.95 2.04 -12.39
C GLU A 29 -4.77 1.89 -11.10
N ASN A 30 -4.37 0.96 -10.22
CA ASN A 30 -5.08 0.60 -8.98
C ASN A 30 -4.21 0.75 -7.73
N ASN A 31 -3.12 1.50 -7.82
CA ASN A 31 -2.34 1.88 -6.67
C ASN A 31 -2.81 3.26 -6.21
N PHE A 32 -3.80 3.26 -5.33
CA PHE A 32 -4.44 4.45 -4.80
C PHE A 32 -3.54 5.26 -3.87
N SER A 33 -2.51 4.65 -3.26
CA SER A 33 -1.60 5.34 -2.36
C SER A 33 -0.15 5.21 -2.82
N PRO A 34 0.52 6.31 -3.24
CA PRO A 34 1.93 6.27 -3.63
C PRO A 34 2.88 6.07 -2.43
N THR A 35 2.34 6.23 -1.21
CA THR A 35 3.11 6.13 0.03
C THR A 35 2.49 5.11 0.97
N CYS A 36 3.36 4.46 1.73
CA CYS A 36 2.99 3.51 2.76
C CYS A 36 4.05 3.53 3.86
N VAL A 37 3.67 3.02 5.02
CA VAL A 37 4.56 2.83 6.16
C VAL A 37 4.63 1.35 6.50
N ALA A 38 5.85 0.81 6.64
CA ALA A 38 6.03 -0.56 7.12
C ALA A 38 5.55 -0.68 8.58
N GLU A 39 4.63 -1.60 8.83
CA GLU A 39 4.10 -1.95 10.16
C GLU A 39 4.63 -3.31 10.66
N GLY A 40 5.47 -3.99 9.89
CA GLY A 40 6.10 -5.25 10.27
C GLY A 40 7.18 -5.68 9.30
N PHE A 41 7.60 -6.95 9.39
CA PHE A 41 8.61 -7.52 8.49
C PHE A 41 8.15 -7.58 7.03
N ASP A 42 6.88 -7.91 6.82
CA ASP A 42 6.26 -8.06 5.50
C ASP A 42 4.86 -7.44 5.48
N ASP A 43 4.67 -6.42 6.32
CA ASP A 43 3.39 -5.78 6.57
C ASP A 43 3.53 -4.27 6.47
N TYR A 44 2.53 -3.61 5.89
CA TYR A 44 2.56 -2.17 5.66
C TYR A 44 1.15 -1.59 5.67
N ARG A 45 1.07 -0.28 5.91
CA ARG A 45 -0.16 0.48 5.86
C ARG A 45 -0.03 1.62 4.90
N CYS A 46 -0.98 1.72 3.99
CA CYS A 46 -1.09 2.81 3.04
C CYS A 46 -1.50 4.09 3.78
N THR A 47 -0.87 5.20 3.45
CA THR A 47 -1.02 6.47 4.20
C THR A 47 -1.77 7.55 3.42
N ALA A 48 -1.98 7.36 2.12
CA ALA A 48 -2.62 8.32 1.24
C ALA A 48 -3.74 7.68 0.42
N CYS A 49 -4.64 6.92 1.07
CA CYS A 49 -5.85 6.44 0.42
C CYS A 49 -6.73 7.64 0.00
N PRO A 50 -7.19 7.69 -1.27
CA PRO A 50 -8.05 8.74 -1.78
C PRO A 50 -9.45 8.61 -1.20
N GLU A 51 -10.20 9.71 -1.28
CA GLU A 51 -11.57 9.75 -0.81
C GLU A 51 -12.43 8.69 -1.52
N GLY A 52 -13.21 7.95 -0.73
CA GLY A 52 -13.96 6.79 -1.22
C GLY A 52 -13.26 5.45 -1.06
N TYR A 53 -11.99 5.43 -0.62
CA TYR A 53 -11.26 4.21 -0.29
C TYR A 53 -10.76 4.23 1.15
N GLU A 54 -10.91 3.11 1.84
CA GLU A 54 -10.52 2.92 3.23
C GLU A 54 -9.94 1.52 3.46
N GLY A 55 -9.40 1.28 4.65
CA GLY A 55 -8.69 0.05 4.99
C GLY A 55 -7.18 0.24 5.04
N LYS A 56 -6.47 -0.81 5.49
CA LYS A 56 -5.01 -0.76 5.68
C LYS A 56 -4.27 -0.62 4.36
N TYR A 57 -4.86 -1.16 3.30
CA TYR A 57 -4.35 -1.24 1.94
C TYR A 57 -5.18 -0.43 0.94
N CYS A 58 -6.07 0.46 1.41
CA CYS A 58 -7.10 1.10 0.56
C CYS A 58 -7.98 0.06 -0.16
N GLU A 59 -8.19 -1.10 0.48
CA GLU A 59 -8.83 -2.27 -0.10
C GLU A 59 -10.35 -2.31 0.04
N ARG A 60 -10.92 -1.34 0.76
CA ARG A 60 -12.37 -1.22 0.98
C ARG A 60 -12.84 0.11 0.42
N CYS A 61 -14.11 0.14 0.01
CA CYS A 61 -14.77 1.40 -0.31
C CYS A 61 -15.23 2.06 0.99
N SER A 62 -15.09 3.38 1.07
CA SER A 62 -15.62 4.13 2.21
C SER A 62 -17.14 4.11 2.24
N THR A 63 -17.72 4.50 3.37
CA THR A 63 -19.17 4.48 3.57
C THR A 63 -19.86 5.34 2.51
N GLY A 64 -20.76 4.73 1.73
CA GLY A 64 -21.47 5.39 0.62
C GLY A 64 -20.85 5.18 -0.76
N TYR A 65 -19.66 4.56 -0.86
CA TYR A 65 -19.04 4.16 -2.11
C TYR A 65 -19.30 2.68 -2.41
N HIS A 66 -19.53 2.36 -3.68
CA HIS A 66 -19.82 1.00 -4.13
C HIS A 66 -18.84 0.59 -5.23
N GLY A 67 -18.26 -0.59 -5.11
CA GLY A 67 -17.26 -1.11 -6.03
C GLY A 67 -16.32 -2.10 -5.35
N ASN A 68 -15.32 -2.57 -6.09
CA ASN A 68 -14.26 -3.41 -5.53
C ASN A 68 -12.88 -2.81 -5.87
N PRO A 69 -12.22 -2.16 -4.89
CA PRO A 69 -10.89 -1.56 -5.07
C PRO A 69 -9.81 -2.57 -5.50
N ARG A 70 -10.03 -3.85 -5.22
CA ARG A 70 -9.09 -4.94 -5.55
C ARG A 70 -9.26 -5.48 -6.97
N MET A 71 -10.19 -4.94 -7.76
CA MET A 71 -10.36 -5.31 -9.16
C MET A 71 -9.74 -4.23 -10.06
N PRO A 72 -8.73 -4.57 -10.90
CA PRO A 72 -8.23 -3.68 -11.95
C PRO A 72 -9.31 -3.32 -12.97
#